data_AF-A0A2E6TEQ2-F1
#
_entry.id   AF-A0A2E6TEQ2-F1
#
_cell.length_a   1.000
_cell.length_b   1.000
_cell.length_c   1.000
_cell.angle_alpha   90.00
_cell.angle_beta   90.00
_cell.angle_gamma   90.00
#
_symmetry.space_group_name_H-M   'P 1'
#
loop_
_entity.id
_entity.type
_entity.pdbx_description
1 polymer ?
#
loop_
_entity_poly.entity_id
_entity_poly.type
_entity_poly.pdbx_seq_one_letter_code
_entity_poly.pdbx_strand_id
1 'polypeptide(L)'
;MNEQGGALEVNDSKHRVRGFVLHGFLGLVVFAFGFHELLGQGNDTRQRRVSHRDDVSSNLHQLLADNDSSYAAGEDYPDFSMVGALLSKSSGWMGTATLVSPGCILTAAHVVWNDAYSPAPDPADWEFVVGNDFEAAGAQKYDVASIHVHPGWLACMVNNDGDLKGFDIALIQLASSVSNVTPALINASYDESSSIGQTIYFAGVGALGDGINGVSFPDNSRRFAGANVLDRVNSEVSHGLSSLLYSGGKGGVLGFDFDSPTGSDNSLDGSIFYGRLGSGSSDPMPIPLEATSASGDSGGPVFARLGESWRLVGVSSYGTTNSIYGDVAVFTRAANHAEWIFSYLEAWPTAAWSGLDSWRTSSWFGSFSVAADNWIFHQQHGWLYAPGGGDDTDDLWLWSNQLGWTWTNQKSYPYLYSVSKGNWLYFWSNYSILGRRYFYDFNTDTLLLYE
;
A
#
# COMPACT_ATOMS: atom_id res chain seq x y z
N MET A 1 93.43 -3.24 -23.23
CA MET A 1 94.53 -3.04 -22.27
C MET A 1 93.89 -2.81 -20.92
N ASN A 2 94.39 -3.53 -19.90
CA ASN A 2 94.23 -3.38 -18.43
C ASN A 2 92.84 -2.93 -17.91
N GLU A 3 92.03 -3.80 -17.29
CA GLU A 3 92.18 -4.50 -15.98
C GLU A 3 91.49 -3.74 -14.82
N GLN A 4 90.71 -4.49 -14.03
CA GLN A 4 90.52 -4.47 -12.55
C GLN A 4 90.37 -3.09 -11.84
N GLY A 5 89.57 -2.87 -10.79
CA GLY A 5 88.70 -3.63 -9.87
C GLY A 5 88.20 -2.59 -8.83
N GLY A 6 87.03 -2.68 -8.18
CA GLY A 6 86.72 -3.63 -7.10
C GLY A 6 87.00 -3.05 -5.70
N ALA A 7 86.01 -2.40 -5.05
CA ALA A 7 85.82 -2.05 -3.61
C ALA A 7 84.83 -0.85 -3.53
N LEU A 8 83.69 -0.82 -2.80
CA LEU A 8 83.42 -0.98 -1.34
C LEU A 8 84.22 0.06 -0.52
N GLU A 9 83.63 1.08 0.13
CA GLU A 9 82.67 0.99 1.24
C GLU A 9 81.78 2.25 1.46
N VAL A 10 80.55 1.99 1.93
CA VAL A 10 79.81 2.65 3.04
C VAL A 10 80.11 4.12 3.43
N ASN A 11 79.09 4.99 3.31
CA ASN A 11 78.59 5.70 4.50
C ASN A 11 77.14 6.20 4.40
N ASP A 12 76.46 6.26 5.55
CA ASP A 12 75.02 6.51 5.74
C ASP A 12 74.68 8.00 5.86
N SER A 13 73.59 8.46 5.24
CA SER A 13 72.69 9.48 5.84
C SER A 13 71.42 9.81 5.01
N LYS A 14 70.28 9.32 5.51
CA LYS A 14 69.00 10.05 5.71
C LYS A 14 68.39 10.94 4.59
N HIS A 15 67.23 10.47 4.09
CA HIS A 15 65.98 11.22 3.88
C HIS A 15 65.98 12.55 3.07
N ARG A 16 65.42 12.51 1.85
CA ARG A 16 64.00 12.89 1.57
C ARG A 16 63.66 12.77 0.08
N VAL A 17 62.60 12.03 -0.24
CA VAL A 17 62.03 11.96 -1.60
C VAL A 17 61.08 13.15 -1.83
N ARG A 18 61.14 13.79 -3.00
CA ARG A 18 60.12 14.71 -3.53
C ARG A 18 59.96 14.49 -5.05
N GLY A 19 58.84 13.89 -5.46
CA GLY A 19 58.24 14.06 -6.80
C GLY A 19 56.96 14.89 -6.64
N PHE A 20 56.75 15.96 -7.40
CA PHE A 20 56.00 15.99 -8.68
C PHE A 20 54.54 15.53 -8.53
N VAL A 21 53.52 16.43 -8.55
CA VAL A 21 52.86 17.07 -9.74
C VAL A 21 51.85 16.08 -10.37
N LEU A 22 50.56 16.36 -10.66
CA LEU A 22 49.79 17.62 -10.78
C LEU A 22 48.25 17.40 -10.59
N HIS A 23 47.54 18.44 -10.14
CA HIS A 23 46.10 18.79 -10.32
C HIS A 23 44.94 17.78 -10.12
N GLY A 24 43.94 18.27 -9.36
CA GLY A 24 42.56 18.39 -9.88
C GLY A 24 41.54 17.37 -9.37
N PHE A 25 40.83 17.70 -8.30
CA PHE A 25 39.55 17.04 -7.99
C PHE A 25 38.48 18.05 -7.57
N LEU A 26 37.34 17.94 -8.22
CA LEU A 26 36.10 18.65 -7.95
C LEU A 26 35.47 18.03 -6.68
N GLY A 27 35.06 18.86 -5.71
CA GLY A 27 34.43 18.35 -4.50
C GLY A 27 33.00 17.88 -4.79
N LEU A 28 32.75 16.58 -4.62
CA LEU A 28 31.41 15.99 -4.70
C LEU A 28 31.02 15.56 -3.28
N VAL A 29 30.11 16.32 -2.66
CA VAL A 29 29.59 16.02 -1.32
C VAL A 29 28.55 14.91 -1.46
N VAL A 30 28.93 13.70 -1.04
CA VAL A 30 28.00 12.58 -0.90
C VAL A 30 27.41 12.64 0.51
N PHE A 31 26.11 12.92 0.62
CA PHE A 31 25.37 12.64 1.85
C PHE A 31 25.07 11.14 1.90
N ALA A 32 25.71 10.45 2.83
CA ALA A 32 25.39 9.07 3.18
C ALA A 32 24.76 9.07 4.58
N PHE A 33 23.44 8.92 4.66
CA PHE A 33 22.75 8.68 5.93
C PHE A 33 22.76 7.19 6.23
N GLY A 34 23.75 6.75 7.01
CA GLY A 34 23.71 5.45 7.66
C GLY A 34 23.05 5.58 9.02
N PHE A 35 21.93 4.88 9.25
CA PHE A 35 21.34 4.77 10.58
C PHE A 35 22.28 4.01 11.52
N HIS A 36 22.31 4.43 12.79
CA HIS A 36 22.93 3.72 13.89
C HIS A 36 22.02 3.84 15.11
N GLU A 37 21.38 2.75 15.50
CA GLU A 37 20.61 2.69 16.73
C GLU A 37 21.53 2.64 17.95
N LEU A 38 21.10 3.27 19.05
CA LEU A 38 21.82 3.27 20.31
C LEU A 38 20.89 2.76 21.42
N LEU A 39 21.21 1.59 21.97
CA LEU A 39 20.40 0.90 22.97
C LEU A 39 20.45 1.56 24.35
N GLY A 40 19.30 1.59 25.05
CA GLY A 40 19.20 1.91 26.47
C GLY A 40 18.00 1.20 27.11
N GLN A 41 18.21 0.52 28.25
CA GLN A 41 17.14 -0.18 29.00
C GLN A 41 16.66 0.61 30.22
N GLY A 42 15.35 0.54 30.51
CA GLY A 42 14.80 0.87 31.85
C GLY A 42 13.29 1.14 31.83
N ASN A 43 12.49 0.22 32.38
CA ASN A 43 11.02 0.30 32.46
C ASN A 43 10.47 1.63 33.02
N ASP A 44 9.58 2.29 32.27
CA ASP A 44 8.15 2.41 32.66
C ASP A 44 7.25 2.56 31.41
N THR A 45 5.96 2.25 31.53
CA THR A 45 4.83 2.40 30.56
C THR A 45 5.14 2.60 29.05
N ARG A 46 4.87 1.58 28.22
CA ARG A 46 5.17 1.54 26.76
C ARG A 46 3.94 1.30 25.86
N GLN A 47 3.81 2.03 24.73
CA GLN A 47 2.82 1.89 23.62
C GLN A 47 3.45 2.48 22.30
N ARG A 48 3.28 1.97 21.03
CA ARG A 48 3.76 2.50 19.66
C ARG A 48 2.52 2.82 18.71
N ARG A 49 2.58 3.66 17.64
CA ARG A 49 1.46 4.26 16.80
C ARG A 49 2.02 4.88 15.48
N VAL A 50 1.17 5.38 14.58
CA VAL A 50 1.43 6.54 13.68
C VAL A 50 1.63 7.87 14.45
N SER A 51 2.32 8.88 13.90
CA SER A 51 2.48 10.20 14.56
C SER A 51 1.29 11.13 14.29
N HIS A 52 0.78 11.81 15.31
CA HIS A 52 -0.42 12.66 15.21
C HIS A 52 -0.23 14.02 15.87
N ARG A 53 -1.16 14.95 15.63
CA ARG A 53 -1.11 16.28 16.26
C ARG A 53 -1.07 16.20 17.80
N ASP A 54 -0.19 16.97 18.44
CA ASP A 54 -0.03 17.00 19.90
C ASP A 54 -1.28 17.53 20.64
N ASP A 55 -2.09 18.35 19.96
CA ASP A 55 -3.37 18.88 20.47
C ASP A 55 -4.56 17.92 20.27
N VAL A 56 -4.37 16.78 19.60
CA VAL A 56 -5.41 15.77 19.33
C VAL A 56 -5.20 14.50 20.17
N SER A 57 -6.29 14.01 20.77
CA SER A 57 -6.25 12.75 21.51
C SER A 57 -6.04 11.55 20.59
N SER A 58 -4.90 10.88 20.75
CA SER A 58 -4.56 9.63 20.08
C SER A 58 -5.64 8.53 20.11
N ASN A 59 -6.53 8.55 21.10
CA ASN A 59 -7.61 7.58 21.17
C ASN A 59 -8.57 7.70 19.97
N LEU A 60 -8.74 8.90 19.39
CA LEU A 60 -9.59 9.12 18.22
C LEU A 60 -9.07 8.36 16.99
N HIS A 61 -7.76 8.34 16.82
CA HIS A 61 -7.07 7.62 15.75
C HIS A 61 -7.03 6.10 15.98
N GLN A 62 -7.05 5.63 17.23
CA GLN A 62 -7.29 4.21 17.53
C GLN A 62 -8.73 3.81 17.16
N LEU A 63 -9.72 4.64 17.52
CA LEU A 63 -11.11 4.40 17.13
C LEU A 63 -11.29 4.43 15.60
N LEU A 64 -10.58 5.32 14.90
CA LEU A 64 -10.51 5.34 13.44
C LEU A 64 -9.93 4.03 12.89
N ALA A 65 -8.78 3.58 13.42
CA ALA A 65 -8.11 2.35 13.00
C ALA A 65 -8.90 1.08 13.29
N ASP A 66 -9.68 1.09 14.37
CA ASP A 66 -10.55 0.01 14.82
C ASP A 66 -11.93 0.05 14.12
N ASN A 67 -12.19 1.08 13.30
CA ASN A 67 -13.48 1.43 12.68
C ASN A 67 -14.65 1.46 13.69
N ASP A 68 -14.39 1.97 14.89
CA ASP A 68 -15.31 1.95 16.03
C ASP A 68 -16.00 3.30 16.26
N SER A 69 -17.13 3.26 16.97
CA SER A 69 -17.90 4.42 17.41
C SER A 69 -18.35 5.32 16.24
N SER A 70 -17.76 6.51 16.10
CA SER A 70 -18.09 7.47 15.02
C SER A 70 -17.34 7.22 13.71
N TYR A 71 -16.44 6.23 13.68
CA TYR A 71 -15.53 5.95 12.54
C TYR A 71 -15.85 4.63 11.83
N ALA A 72 -17.11 4.20 11.91
CA ALA A 72 -17.59 3.02 11.19
C ALA A 72 -17.30 3.12 9.70
N ALA A 73 -16.75 2.04 9.13
CA ALA A 73 -16.40 1.96 7.71
C ALA A 73 -17.62 2.19 6.81
N GLY A 74 -17.47 2.97 5.75
CA GLY A 74 -18.56 3.30 4.84
C GLY A 74 -18.28 4.52 3.96
N GLU A 75 -19.24 5.44 3.91
CA GLU A 75 -19.19 6.67 3.10
C GLU A 75 -18.04 7.60 3.55
N ASP A 76 -17.93 7.87 4.85
CA ASP A 76 -17.03 8.90 5.39
C ASP A 76 -15.61 8.40 5.72
N TYR A 77 -15.45 7.08 5.93
CA TYR A 77 -14.19 6.45 6.34
C TYR A 77 -13.97 5.11 5.64
N PRO A 78 -12.72 4.77 5.25
CA PRO A 78 -12.40 3.44 4.73
C PRO A 78 -12.53 2.36 5.81
N ASP A 79 -12.69 1.11 5.37
CA ASP A 79 -12.43 -0.07 6.18
C ASP A 79 -10.91 -0.23 6.34
N PHE A 80 -10.45 -0.55 7.55
CA PHE A 80 -9.05 -0.85 7.87
C PHE A 80 -8.83 -2.29 8.35
N SER A 81 -9.87 -3.13 8.40
CA SER A 81 -9.79 -4.52 8.88
C SER A 81 -8.79 -5.39 8.10
N MET A 82 -8.54 -5.07 6.83
CA MET A 82 -7.53 -5.67 5.95
C MET A 82 -6.08 -5.30 6.26
N VAL A 83 -5.83 -4.30 7.11
CA VAL A 83 -4.49 -3.79 7.41
C VAL A 83 -3.94 -4.52 8.64
N GLY A 84 -2.72 -5.05 8.51
CA GLY A 84 -2.06 -5.86 9.53
C GLY A 84 -0.54 -5.73 9.53
N ALA A 85 0.09 -6.45 10.45
CA ALA A 85 1.53 -6.46 10.61
C ALA A 85 2.19 -7.55 9.75
N LEU A 86 3.33 -7.24 9.15
CA LEU A 86 4.19 -8.20 8.46
C LEU A 86 5.49 -8.33 9.25
N LEU A 87 5.77 -9.52 9.78
CA LEU A 87 6.80 -9.75 10.80
C LEU A 87 7.85 -10.77 10.32
N SER A 88 9.13 -10.46 10.52
CA SER A 88 10.24 -11.43 10.39
C SER A 88 10.43 -12.17 11.72
N LYS A 89 10.29 -13.49 11.67
CA LYS A 89 10.37 -14.43 12.80
C LYS A 89 11.77 -14.51 13.39
N SER A 90 12.82 -14.34 12.59
CA SER A 90 14.22 -14.44 13.03
C SER A 90 14.84 -13.12 13.47
N SER A 91 14.49 -11.99 12.83
CA SER A 91 15.14 -10.70 13.09
C SER A 91 14.34 -9.80 14.04
N GLY A 92 13.03 -10.02 14.19
CA GLY A 92 12.12 -9.10 14.87
C GLY A 92 11.82 -7.83 14.06
N TRP A 93 12.33 -7.71 12.84
CA TRP A 93 11.97 -6.64 11.90
C TRP A 93 10.50 -6.75 11.50
N MET A 94 9.87 -5.61 11.27
CA MET A 94 8.46 -5.53 10.93
C MET A 94 8.15 -4.39 9.95
N GLY A 95 7.04 -4.53 9.26
CA GLY A 95 6.36 -3.44 8.57
C GLY A 95 4.84 -3.64 8.62
N THR A 96 4.13 -2.82 7.87
CA THR A 96 2.68 -2.94 7.66
C THR A 96 2.42 -3.60 6.29
N ALA A 97 1.32 -4.36 6.18
CA ALA A 97 0.83 -4.87 4.91
C ALA A 97 -0.70 -4.82 4.85
N THR A 98 -1.25 -4.82 3.63
CA THR A 98 -2.68 -4.73 3.36
C THR A 98 -3.17 -5.91 2.55
N LEU A 99 -4.22 -6.60 2.99
CA LEU A 99 -4.88 -7.64 2.20
C LEU A 99 -5.52 -7.01 0.94
N VAL A 100 -5.14 -7.50 -0.25
CA VAL A 100 -5.61 -7.03 -1.57
C VAL A 100 -6.29 -8.12 -2.40
N SER A 101 -6.10 -9.40 -2.05
CA SER A 101 -7.05 -10.49 -2.31
C SER A 101 -7.10 -11.42 -1.11
N PRO A 102 -8.07 -12.34 -0.97
CA PRO A 102 -8.16 -13.21 0.22
C PRO A 102 -6.86 -13.93 0.61
N GLY A 103 -6.03 -14.35 -0.35
CA GLY A 103 -4.72 -14.95 -0.14
C GLY A 103 -3.51 -14.05 -0.42
N CYS A 104 -3.67 -12.76 -0.77
CA CYS A 104 -2.57 -11.90 -1.19
C CYS A 104 -2.54 -10.56 -0.44
N ILE A 105 -1.35 -10.19 0.07
CA ILE A 105 -1.10 -8.91 0.74
C ILE A 105 -0.11 -8.05 -0.06
N LEU A 106 -0.27 -6.73 0.05
CA LEU A 106 0.57 -5.70 -0.55
C LEU A 106 1.35 -4.97 0.56
N THR A 107 2.65 -4.71 0.31
CA THR A 107 3.55 -3.99 1.23
C THR A 107 4.64 -3.25 0.44
N ALA A 108 5.55 -2.56 1.11
CA ALA A 108 6.72 -1.93 0.50
C ALA A 108 7.82 -2.98 0.24
N ALA A 109 8.61 -2.79 -0.80
CA ALA A 109 9.70 -3.71 -1.14
C ALA A 109 10.81 -3.69 -0.10
N HIS A 110 11.15 -2.51 0.44
CA HIS A 110 12.22 -2.36 1.43
C HIS A 110 11.93 -3.11 2.74
N VAL A 111 10.66 -3.33 3.09
CA VAL A 111 10.25 -4.08 4.27
C VAL A 111 10.79 -5.51 4.21
N VAL A 112 10.70 -6.16 3.05
CA VAL A 112 11.13 -7.56 2.86
C VAL A 112 12.52 -7.70 2.23
N TRP A 113 12.99 -6.73 1.43
CA TRP A 113 14.29 -6.79 0.77
C TRP A 113 14.90 -5.40 0.56
N ASN A 114 15.52 -4.88 1.62
CA ASN A 114 16.00 -3.50 1.70
C ASN A 114 17.02 -3.09 0.62
N ASP A 115 18.09 -3.86 0.39
CA ASP A 115 19.17 -3.46 -0.52
C ASP A 115 19.88 -4.65 -1.20
N ALA A 116 20.78 -4.35 -2.15
CA ALA A 116 21.55 -5.35 -2.90
C ALA A 116 22.56 -6.16 -2.07
N TYR A 117 22.75 -5.83 -0.79
CA TYR A 117 23.65 -6.52 0.14
C TYR A 117 22.88 -7.44 1.09
N SER A 118 21.59 -7.20 1.25
CA SER A 118 20.63 -8.02 1.98
C SER A 118 20.38 -9.35 1.25
N PRO A 119 20.31 -10.49 1.95
CA PRO A 119 19.95 -11.76 1.34
C PRO A 119 18.53 -11.69 0.75
N ALA A 120 18.26 -12.49 -0.28
CA ALA A 120 16.90 -12.64 -0.79
C ALA A 120 15.96 -13.14 0.33
N PRO A 121 14.74 -12.59 0.45
CA PRO A 121 13.83 -12.95 1.53
C PRO A 121 13.39 -14.41 1.43
N ASP A 122 13.44 -15.12 2.55
CA ASP A 122 12.91 -16.47 2.70
C ASP A 122 11.45 -16.40 3.19
N PRO A 123 10.45 -16.83 2.40
CA PRO A 123 9.05 -16.94 2.82
C PRO A 123 8.85 -17.58 4.20
N ALA A 124 9.66 -18.57 4.57
CA ALA A 124 9.52 -19.27 5.86
C ALA A 124 9.80 -18.37 7.08
N ASP A 125 10.60 -17.31 6.91
CA ASP A 125 10.91 -16.33 7.95
C ASP A 125 9.77 -15.33 8.20
N TRP A 126 8.78 -15.22 7.31
CA TRP A 126 7.73 -14.21 7.42
C TRP A 126 6.40 -14.76 7.90
N GLU A 127 5.68 -13.96 8.68
CA GLU A 127 4.25 -14.12 8.98
C GLU A 127 3.50 -12.81 8.82
N PHE A 128 2.26 -12.89 8.34
CA PHE A 128 1.32 -11.79 8.35
C PHE A 128 0.33 -11.97 9.50
N VAL A 129 0.03 -10.89 10.22
CA VAL A 129 -0.91 -10.89 11.34
C VAL A 129 -1.98 -9.84 11.10
N VAL A 130 -3.22 -10.30 10.89
CA VAL A 130 -4.36 -9.42 10.65
C VAL A 130 -5.12 -9.17 11.95
N GLY A 131 -5.62 -7.95 12.11
CA GLY A 131 -6.41 -7.52 13.26
C GLY A 131 -5.88 -6.26 13.92
N ASN A 132 -6.60 -5.82 14.96
CA ASN A 132 -6.38 -4.54 15.61
C ASN A 132 -5.18 -4.54 16.57
N ASP A 133 -4.63 -5.72 16.89
CA ASP A 133 -3.50 -5.95 17.80
C ASP A 133 -2.77 -7.24 17.38
N PHE A 134 -1.52 -7.15 16.90
CA PHE A 134 -0.77 -8.30 16.40
C PHE A 134 -0.07 -9.13 17.48
N GLU A 135 0.04 -8.63 18.73
CA GLU A 135 0.60 -9.36 19.87
C GLU A 135 -0.50 -9.96 20.76
N ALA A 136 -1.78 -9.63 20.51
CA ALA A 136 -2.92 -10.20 21.22
C ALA A 136 -2.92 -11.74 21.18
N ALA A 137 -3.30 -12.36 22.31
CA ALA A 137 -3.25 -13.81 22.51
C ALA A 137 -4.15 -14.66 21.58
N GLY A 138 -4.96 -14.01 20.72
CA GLY A 138 -5.77 -14.64 19.68
C GLY A 138 -5.60 -14.02 18.29
N ALA A 139 -4.54 -13.23 18.06
CA ALA A 139 -4.26 -12.62 16.77
C ALA A 139 -4.10 -13.69 15.68
N GLN A 140 -4.74 -13.47 14.52
CA GLN A 140 -4.73 -14.47 13.45
C GLN A 140 -3.46 -14.31 12.61
N LYS A 141 -2.63 -15.36 12.64
CA LYS A 141 -1.34 -15.41 11.95
C LYS A 141 -1.42 -16.28 10.70
N TYR A 142 -0.78 -15.81 9.63
CA TYR A 142 -0.74 -16.43 8.31
C TYR A 142 0.71 -16.59 7.87
N ASP A 143 1.14 -17.82 7.62
CA ASP A 143 2.44 -18.10 7.02
C ASP A 143 2.51 -17.58 5.57
N VAL A 144 3.71 -17.22 5.13
CA VAL A 144 3.95 -16.73 3.77
C VAL A 144 4.35 -17.89 2.85
N ALA A 145 3.69 -18.00 1.70
CA ALA A 145 3.98 -19.00 0.67
C ALA A 145 5.02 -18.51 -0.36
N SER A 146 4.93 -17.25 -0.79
CA SER A 146 5.90 -16.64 -1.71
C SER A 146 5.92 -15.12 -1.59
N ILE A 147 7.09 -14.53 -1.88
CA ILE A 147 7.35 -13.10 -1.86
C ILE A 147 7.74 -12.66 -3.28
N HIS A 148 7.07 -11.62 -3.78
CA HIS A 148 7.22 -11.09 -5.13
C HIS A 148 7.56 -9.60 -5.03
N VAL A 149 8.85 -9.29 -4.97
CA VAL A 149 9.36 -7.92 -5.01
C VAL A 149 9.27 -7.36 -6.43
N HIS A 150 8.81 -6.12 -6.58
CA HIS A 150 8.60 -5.52 -7.90
C HIS A 150 9.91 -5.50 -8.73
N PRO A 151 9.92 -5.91 -10.01
CA PRO A 151 11.14 -5.95 -10.81
C PRO A 151 11.85 -4.59 -10.97
N GLY A 152 11.08 -3.49 -10.91
CA GLY A 152 11.63 -2.13 -10.87
C GLY A 152 12.43 -1.82 -9.60
N TRP A 153 12.07 -2.38 -8.44
CA TRP A 153 12.86 -2.28 -7.21
C TRP A 153 14.19 -3.01 -7.36
N LEU A 154 14.15 -4.28 -7.82
CA LEU A 154 15.33 -5.11 -8.05
C LEU A 154 16.34 -4.43 -8.98
N ALA A 155 15.86 -3.68 -9.97
CA ALA A 155 16.69 -2.90 -10.89
C ALA A 155 17.32 -1.64 -10.27
N CYS A 156 16.79 -1.13 -9.16
CA CYS A 156 17.26 0.07 -8.45
C CYS A 156 18.12 -0.24 -7.22
N MET A 157 18.05 -1.46 -6.65
CA MET A 157 18.78 -1.87 -5.44
C MET A 157 20.30 -1.62 -5.48
N VAL A 158 20.93 -1.59 -6.66
CA VAL A 158 22.37 -1.28 -6.79
C VAL A 158 22.70 0.18 -6.43
N ASN A 159 21.76 1.10 -6.66
CA ASN A 159 21.90 2.53 -6.31
C ASN A 159 21.10 2.91 -5.06
N ASN A 160 20.29 1.98 -4.53
CA ASN A 160 19.37 2.18 -3.42
C ASN A 160 18.44 3.40 -3.60
N ASP A 161 17.82 3.50 -4.78
CA ASP A 161 16.98 4.65 -5.20
C ASP A 161 15.62 4.24 -5.78
N GLY A 162 15.11 3.05 -5.43
CA GLY A 162 13.84 2.50 -5.93
C GLY A 162 12.61 3.16 -5.32
N ASP A 163 12.75 3.63 -4.09
CA ASP A 163 11.82 4.46 -3.30
C ASP A 163 11.57 5.80 -3.98
N LEU A 164 12.63 6.57 -4.25
CA LEU A 164 12.60 7.83 -4.97
C LEU A 164 12.04 7.68 -6.39
N LYS A 165 12.17 6.50 -6.99
CA LYS A 165 11.63 6.18 -8.32
C LYS A 165 10.20 5.67 -8.29
N GLY A 166 9.59 5.44 -7.13
CA GLY A 166 8.23 4.94 -7.01
C GLY A 166 8.09 3.48 -7.46
N PHE A 167 9.04 2.62 -7.07
CA PHE A 167 9.02 1.16 -7.28
C PHE A 167 9.07 0.37 -5.96
N ASP A 168 9.01 1.03 -4.81
CA ASP A 168 9.06 0.40 -3.50
C ASP A 168 7.73 -0.27 -3.17
N ILE A 169 7.53 -1.47 -3.72
CA ILE A 169 6.30 -2.24 -3.62
C ILE A 169 6.59 -3.75 -3.79
N ALA A 170 5.93 -4.58 -2.97
CA ALA A 170 6.04 -6.03 -3.00
C ALA A 170 4.68 -6.69 -2.72
N LEU A 171 4.44 -7.81 -3.39
CA LEU A 171 3.27 -8.66 -3.20
C LEU A 171 3.68 -9.95 -2.50
N ILE A 172 2.86 -10.41 -1.57
CA ILE A 172 3.14 -11.60 -0.79
C ILE A 172 1.91 -12.51 -0.84
N GLN A 173 2.12 -13.75 -1.25
CA GLN A 173 1.09 -14.78 -1.23
C GLN A 173 1.13 -15.48 0.12
N LEU A 174 -0.02 -15.58 0.78
CA LEU A 174 -0.20 -16.29 2.04
C LEU A 174 -0.38 -17.80 1.77
N ALA A 175 0.05 -18.62 2.72
CA ALA A 175 -0.15 -20.07 2.68
C ALA A 175 -1.62 -20.49 2.87
N SER A 176 -2.47 -19.58 3.37
CA SER A 176 -3.91 -19.74 3.48
C SER A 176 -4.60 -18.38 3.36
N SER A 177 -5.83 -18.37 2.84
CA SER A 177 -6.61 -17.13 2.72
C SER A 177 -7.10 -16.63 4.08
N VAL A 178 -7.13 -15.30 4.24
CA VAL A 178 -7.81 -14.62 5.34
C VAL A 178 -9.32 -14.74 5.14
N SER A 179 -10.05 -15.13 6.18
CA SER A 179 -11.50 -15.33 6.12
C SER A 179 -12.26 -14.15 6.73
N ASN A 180 -13.41 -13.82 6.15
CA ASN A 180 -14.34 -12.79 6.65
C ASN A 180 -13.77 -11.37 6.78
N VAL A 181 -12.66 -11.08 6.09
CA VAL A 181 -12.08 -9.74 5.91
C VAL A 181 -12.22 -9.37 4.43
N THR A 182 -12.72 -8.16 4.16
CA THR A 182 -12.86 -7.64 2.78
C THR A 182 -11.51 -7.07 2.35
N PRO A 183 -10.86 -7.57 1.28
CA PRO A 183 -9.59 -7.02 0.82
C PRO A 183 -9.76 -5.62 0.22
N ALA A 184 -8.70 -4.81 0.27
CA ALA A 184 -8.68 -3.45 -0.24
C ALA A 184 -8.89 -3.40 -1.76
N LEU A 185 -9.85 -2.58 -2.21
CA LEU A 185 -9.98 -2.22 -3.62
C LEU A 185 -8.80 -1.33 -4.03
N ILE A 186 -7.99 -1.78 -4.99
CA ILE A 186 -6.85 -1.01 -5.49
C ILE A 186 -7.35 0.07 -6.46
N ASN A 187 -6.67 1.23 -6.50
CA ASN A 187 -6.82 2.13 -7.64
C ASN A 187 -6.06 1.59 -8.86
N ALA A 188 -6.81 1.17 -9.89
CA ALA A 188 -6.26 0.67 -11.14
C ALA A 188 -6.17 1.72 -12.25
N SER A 189 -7.06 2.73 -12.22
CA SER A 189 -7.46 3.47 -13.43
C SER A 189 -7.89 4.92 -13.20
N TYR A 190 -8.14 5.34 -11.95
CA TYR A 190 -8.50 6.72 -11.64
C TYR A 190 -7.24 7.59 -11.54
N ASP A 191 -7.36 8.84 -11.99
CA ASP A 191 -6.33 9.86 -11.84
C ASP A 191 -6.53 10.66 -10.54
N GLU A 192 -5.66 10.41 -9.56
CA GLU A 192 -5.64 11.10 -8.26
C GLU A 192 -5.19 12.57 -8.37
N SER A 193 -4.77 13.06 -9.55
CA SER A 193 -4.51 14.50 -9.74
C SER A 193 -5.74 15.36 -9.39
N SER A 194 -6.93 14.81 -9.63
CA SER A 194 -8.23 15.39 -9.26
C SER A 194 -8.55 15.32 -7.76
N SER A 195 -7.78 14.54 -7.00
CA SER A 195 -7.92 14.36 -5.55
C SER A 195 -6.90 15.17 -4.75
N ILE A 196 -6.04 15.97 -5.40
CA ILE A 196 -5.19 16.93 -4.69
C ILE A 196 -6.10 17.92 -3.92
N GLY A 197 -5.79 18.15 -2.65
CA GLY A 197 -6.63 18.93 -1.73
C GLY A 197 -7.82 18.16 -1.13
N GLN A 198 -7.92 16.84 -1.34
CA GLN A 198 -8.93 16.00 -0.67
C GLN A 198 -8.34 15.25 0.52
N THR A 199 -9.18 14.94 1.51
CA THR A 199 -8.79 14.08 2.64
C THR A 199 -8.51 12.66 2.15
N ILE A 200 -7.32 12.17 2.50
CA ILE A 200 -6.88 10.80 2.39
C ILE A 200 -6.70 10.20 3.78
N TYR A 201 -6.80 8.87 3.85
CA TYR A 201 -6.73 8.13 5.10
C TYR A 201 -5.70 7.01 4.99
N PHE A 202 -4.88 6.82 6.00
CA PHE A 202 -3.83 5.80 6.01
C PHE A 202 -3.79 5.07 7.34
N ALA A 203 -3.20 3.87 7.37
CA ALA A 203 -3.06 3.09 8.59
C ALA A 203 -1.76 2.29 8.64
N GLY A 204 -1.35 1.95 9.86
CA GLY A 204 -0.17 1.12 10.09
C GLY A 204 -0.05 0.62 11.52
N VAL A 205 1.03 -0.11 11.77
CA VAL A 205 1.38 -0.72 13.06
C VAL A 205 2.72 -0.20 13.63
N GLY A 206 3.25 0.91 13.07
CA GLY A 206 4.51 1.57 13.41
C GLY A 206 4.52 2.38 14.72
N ALA A 207 5.55 3.21 14.92
CA ALA A 207 6.04 3.75 16.22
C ALA A 207 5.58 5.15 16.69
N LEU A 208 5.03 5.29 17.95
CA LEU A 208 4.22 6.49 18.27
C LEU A 208 5.09 7.72 18.15
N GLY A 209 4.53 8.74 17.52
CA GLY A 209 4.95 10.10 17.73
C GLY A 209 3.81 11.05 18.06
N ASP A 210 4.23 12.27 18.36
CA ASP A 210 3.42 13.47 18.23
C ASP A 210 4.21 14.51 17.40
N GLY A 211 3.53 15.51 16.85
CA GLY A 211 4.16 16.50 15.97
C GLY A 211 5.28 17.36 16.59
N ILE A 212 5.42 17.39 17.93
CA ILE A 212 6.46 18.17 18.63
C ILE A 212 7.70 17.31 18.92
N ASN A 213 7.49 16.13 19.48
CA ASN A 213 8.56 15.25 19.96
C ASN A 213 9.00 14.21 18.91
N GLY A 214 8.17 13.99 17.89
CA GLY A 214 8.36 12.93 16.90
C GLY A 214 8.17 11.57 17.54
N VAL A 215 8.76 10.54 16.91
CA VAL A 215 8.75 9.18 17.46
C VAL A 215 9.38 9.14 18.85
N SER A 216 8.55 8.93 19.86
CA SER A 216 8.92 8.93 21.29
C SER A 216 8.75 7.57 21.95
N PHE A 217 8.06 6.63 21.32
CA PHE A 217 7.88 5.28 21.83
C PHE A 217 8.01 4.22 20.72
N PRO A 218 8.94 3.26 20.85
CA PRO A 218 9.16 2.22 19.86
C PRO A 218 8.54 0.85 20.19
N ASP A 219 7.54 0.72 21.09
CA ASP A 219 6.86 -0.58 21.49
C ASP A 219 5.29 -0.64 21.40
N ASN A 220 4.69 -1.19 20.32
CA ASN A 220 3.24 -1.33 19.94
C ASN A 220 2.94 -2.73 19.43
N SER A 221 1.66 -3.07 19.48
CA SER A 221 1.07 -4.13 18.66
C SER A 221 -0.19 -3.69 17.89
N ARG A 222 -0.78 -2.53 18.21
CA ARG A 222 -2.10 -2.10 17.76
C ARG A 222 -2.12 -1.29 16.47
N ARG A 223 -3.06 -1.57 15.57
CA ARG A 223 -3.26 -0.74 14.38
C ARG A 223 -3.62 0.69 14.78
N PHE A 224 -3.09 1.67 14.06
CA PHE A 224 -3.44 3.08 14.19
C PHE A 224 -3.68 3.68 12.80
N ALA A 225 -4.49 4.73 12.73
CA ALA A 225 -4.89 5.35 11.49
C ALA A 225 -4.80 6.87 11.57
N GLY A 226 -4.43 7.49 10.46
CA GLY A 226 -4.35 8.93 10.29
C GLY A 226 -5.21 9.38 9.12
N ALA A 227 -5.54 10.67 9.13
CA ALA A 227 -5.95 11.38 7.93
C ALA A 227 -4.85 12.38 7.55
N ASN A 228 -4.81 12.76 6.28
CA ASN A 228 -4.12 13.97 5.84
C ASN A 228 -4.79 14.52 4.57
N VAL A 229 -4.35 15.66 4.05
CA VAL A 229 -4.72 16.19 2.74
C VAL A 229 -3.75 15.62 1.69
N LEU A 230 -4.22 15.31 0.48
CA LEU A 230 -3.32 14.89 -0.60
C LEU A 230 -2.71 16.10 -1.31
N ASP A 231 -1.43 16.38 -1.11
CA ASP A 231 -0.80 17.60 -1.65
C ASP A 231 -0.08 17.39 -2.99
N ARG A 232 0.36 16.16 -3.26
CA ARG A 232 1.22 15.84 -4.41
C ARG A 232 0.90 14.48 -5.03
N VAL A 233 0.82 14.47 -6.35
CA VAL A 233 0.74 13.25 -7.18
C VAL A 233 1.69 13.42 -8.36
N ASN A 234 2.56 12.44 -8.58
CA ASN A 234 3.41 12.34 -9.77
C ASN A 234 3.40 10.91 -10.31
N SER A 235 2.61 10.68 -11.36
CA SER A 235 2.57 9.41 -12.11
C SER A 235 3.75 9.22 -13.07
N GLU A 236 4.55 10.26 -13.30
CA GLU A 236 5.47 10.37 -14.42
C GLU A 236 6.95 10.19 -14.01
N VAL A 237 7.22 9.43 -12.94
CA VAL A 237 8.56 9.32 -12.37
C VAL A 237 9.49 8.54 -13.31
N SER A 238 10.39 9.28 -13.97
CA SER A 238 11.40 8.71 -14.86
C SER A 238 12.47 7.96 -14.08
N HIS A 239 12.50 6.64 -14.26
CA HIS A 239 13.36 5.71 -13.54
C HIS A 239 14.76 5.54 -14.14
N GLY A 240 14.96 5.89 -15.42
CA GLY A 240 16.25 5.82 -16.11
C GLY A 240 16.80 4.40 -16.34
N LEU A 241 16.00 3.36 -16.13
CA LEU A 241 16.42 1.96 -16.33
C LEU A 241 16.45 1.62 -17.82
N SER A 242 17.52 0.96 -18.26
CA SER A 242 17.83 0.73 -19.67
C SER A 242 17.40 -0.64 -20.24
N SER A 243 16.93 -1.57 -19.40
CA SER A 243 16.51 -2.90 -19.82
C SER A 243 15.12 -2.89 -20.45
N LEU A 244 14.92 -3.68 -21.51
CA LEU A 244 13.60 -3.93 -22.11
C LEU A 244 12.61 -4.62 -21.14
N LEU A 245 13.12 -5.30 -20.11
CA LEU A 245 12.29 -5.83 -19.01
C LEU A 245 11.62 -4.73 -18.17
N TYR A 246 12.13 -3.50 -18.24
CA TYR A 246 11.66 -2.33 -17.48
C TYR A 246 11.33 -1.15 -18.41
N SER A 247 11.24 -1.36 -19.73
CA SER A 247 11.06 -0.28 -20.69
C SER A 247 9.57 0.04 -20.89
N GLY A 248 9.14 1.21 -20.41
CA GLY A 248 7.82 1.77 -20.68
C GLY A 248 7.02 2.12 -19.42
N GLY A 249 7.19 1.36 -18.33
CA GLY A 249 6.55 1.61 -17.05
C GLY A 249 7.23 2.74 -16.29
N LYS A 250 6.56 3.88 -16.12
CA LYS A 250 6.98 4.93 -15.20
C LYS A 250 6.63 4.50 -13.78
N GLY A 251 7.53 4.73 -12.83
CA GLY A 251 7.14 4.66 -11.43
C GLY A 251 6.25 5.87 -11.07
N GLY A 252 5.66 5.83 -9.89
CA GLY A 252 4.84 6.94 -9.41
C GLY A 252 4.92 7.09 -7.92
N VAL A 253 4.80 8.33 -7.47
CA VAL A 253 4.73 8.69 -6.05
C VAL A 253 3.58 9.64 -5.80
N LEU A 254 3.03 9.57 -4.60
CA LEU A 254 2.13 10.56 -4.05
C LEU A 254 2.53 10.85 -2.61
N GLY A 255 2.08 11.97 -2.06
CA GLY A 255 2.48 12.36 -0.71
C GLY A 255 1.79 13.60 -0.20
N PHE A 256 2.02 13.84 1.08
CA PHE A 256 1.47 14.92 1.88
C PHE A 256 2.51 15.41 2.87
N ASP A 257 2.29 16.58 3.46
CA ASP A 257 3.02 17.04 4.64
C ASP A 257 2.20 17.06 5.91
N PHE A 258 2.86 17.26 7.05
CA PHE A 258 2.23 17.19 8.37
C PHE A 258 2.16 18.56 9.02
N ASP A 259 1.03 19.24 8.87
CA ASP A 259 0.86 20.61 9.29
C ASP A 259 0.70 20.75 10.81
N SER A 260 1.30 21.80 11.36
CA SER A 260 1.17 22.15 12.76
C SER A 260 -0.16 22.87 13.05
N PRO A 261 -0.73 22.76 14.27
CA PRO A 261 -1.94 23.49 14.67
C PRO A 261 -1.85 25.01 14.53
N THR A 262 -0.64 25.56 14.39
CA THR A 262 -0.36 26.98 14.12
C THR A 262 -0.23 27.33 12.64
N GLY A 263 -0.16 26.33 11.75
CA GLY A 263 0.10 26.48 10.33
C GLY A 263 1.45 27.13 10.00
N SER A 264 2.44 26.86 10.83
CA SER A 264 3.82 27.34 10.65
C SER A 264 4.72 26.35 9.93
N ASP A 265 4.27 25.10 9.78
CA ASP A 265 5.10 23.96 9.43
C ASP A 265 4.50 23.23 8.22
N ASN A 266 4.36 23.96 7.12
CA ASN A 266 3.96 23.45 5.81
C ASN A 266 5.20 23.35 4.92
N SER A 267 5.75 22.15 4.78
CA SER A 267 6.92 21.84 3.94
C SER A 267 6.58 21.84 2.45
N LEU A 268 5.34 21.59 2.05
CA LEU A 268 4.93 21.56 0.65
C LEU A 268 4.33 22.89 0.15
N ASP A 269 4.44 23.98 0.91
CA ASP A 269 4.11 25.32 0.43
C ASP A 269 5.18 25.79 -0.57
N GLY A 270 4.76 25.99 -1.82
CA GLY A 270 5.58 26.52 -2.89
C GLY A 270 6.25 25.47 -3.79
N SER A 271 7.30 25.93 -4.49
CA SER A 271 7.91 25.22 -5.62
C SER A 271 9.09 24.33 -5.23
N ILE A 272 9.20 23.92 -3.96
CA ILE A 272 10.29 23.06 -3.49
C ILE A 272 9.94 21.61 -3.85
N PHE A 273 10.82 20.96 -4.60
CA PHE A 273 10.65 19.56 -4.97
C PHE A 273 11.20 18.65 -3.87
N TYR A 274 10.29 18.02 -3.12
CA TYR A 274 10.63 16.95 -2.18
C TYR A 274 10.71 15.61 -2.92
N GLY A 275 11.90 15.01 -2.94
CA GLY A 275 12.18 13.77 -3.66
C GLY A 275 11.75 13.85 -5.13
N ARG A 276 10.69 13.12 -5.48
CA ARG A 276 10.08 13.14 -6.81
C ARG A 276 8.57 13.43 -6.82
N LEU A 277 8.04 14.02 -5.75
CA LEU A 277 6.61 14.36 -5.62
C LEU A 277 6.07 15.32 -6.68
N GLY A 278 6.93 16.09 -7.36
CA GLY A 278 6.50 17.04 -8.39
C GLY A 278 5.88 18.32 -7.79
N SER A 279 4.94 18.92 -8.53
CA SER A 279 4.27 20.18 -8.18
C SER A 279 2.84 19.95 -7.69
N GLY A 280 2.33 20.85 -6.86
CA GLY A 280 0.96 20.87 -6.36
C GLY A 280 0.72 22.09 -5.48
N SER A 281 -0.27 22.00 -4.60
CA SER A 281 -0.53 22.94 -3.50
C SER A 281 -0.56 22.15 -2.19
N SER A 282 -0.30 22.80 -1.06
CA SER A 282 -0.61 22.32 0.29
C SER A 282 -1.36 23.43 1.04
N ASP A 283 -2.21 23.09 2.00
CA ASP A 283 -2.95 24.04 2.83
C ASP A 283 -2.35 24.03 4.25
N PRO A 284 -1.81 25.14 4.76
CA PRO A 284 -1.14 25.15 6.06
C PRO A 284 -2.03 24.91 7.27
N MET A 285 -3.35 24.74 7.10
CA MET A 285 -4.29 24.53 8.21
C MET A 285 -4.64 23.04 8.37
N PRO A 286 -4.18 22.37 9.44
CA PRO A 286 -4.32 20.93 9.55
C PRO A 286 -5.76 20.47 9.82
N ILE A 287 -6.12 19.32 9.25
CA ILE A 287 -7.42 18.68 9.43
C ILE A 287 -7.57 18.05 10.84
N PRO A 288 -8.80 17.73 11.30
CA PRO A 288 -9.03 17.34 12.70
C PRO A 288 -8.34 16.05 13.19
N LEU A 289 -7.97 15.15 12.27
CA LEU A 289 -7.27 13.89 12.57
C LEU A 289 -5.93 13.80 11.82
N GLU A 290 -5.27 14.95 11.66
CA GLU A 290 -4.03 14.98 10.89
C GLU A 290 -2.88 14.25 11.57
N ALA A 291 -2.10 13.56 10.73
CA ALA A 291 -1.06 12.64 11.14
C ALA A 291 -0.05 12.40 9.99
N THR A 292 1.10 11.82 10.35
CA THR A 292 2.09 11.28 9.40
C THR A 292 2.55 9.88 9.79
N SER A 293 3.02 9.12 8.80
CA SER A 293 3.65 7.81 9.00
C SER A 293 4.90 7.88 9.87
N ALA A 294 5.17 6.81 10.61
CA ALA A 294 6.37 6.61 11.40
C ALA A 294 7.09 5.30 11.04
N SER A 295 8.24 5.05 11.67
CA SER A 295 8.99 3.80 11.50
C SER A 295 8.10 2.59 11.81
N GLY A 296 8.06 1.61 10.90
CA GLY A 296 7.18 0.43 10.95
C GLY A 296 5.82 0.59 10.26
N ASP A 297 5.41 1.81 9.90
CA ASP A 297 4.24 2.05 9.02
C ASP A 297 4.57 1.81 7.53
N SER A 298 5.85 1.61 7.19
CA SER A 298 6.31 1.17 5.87
C SER A 298 5.48 0.01 5.35
N GLY A 299 5.01 0.12 4.11
CA GLY A 299 4.10 -0.84 3.49
C GLY A 299 2.61 -0.68 3.84
N GLY A 300 2.27 0.24 4.75
CA GLY A 300 0.89 0.58 5.10
C GLY A 300 0.16 1.29 3.94
N PRO A 301 -1.16 1.11 3.82
CA PRO A 301 -1.92 1.70 2.73
C PRO A 301 -2.22 3.17 2.98
N VAL A 302 -2.37 3.91 1.90
CA VAL A 302 -3.13 5.16 1.88
C VAL A 302 -4.31 5.03 0.92
N PHE A 303 -5.48 5.44 1.40
CA PHE A 303 -6.76 5.38 0.73
C PHE A 303 -7.25 6.77 0.35
N ALA A 304 -7.74 6.92 -0.88
CA ALA A 304 -8.53 8.06 -1.32
C ALA A 304 -9.92 7.58 -1.73
N ARG A 305 -10.92 8.46 -1.63
CA ARG A 305 -12.26 8.16 -2.15
C ARG A 305 -12.35 8.55 -3.62
N LEU A 306 -12.39 7.55 -4.49
CA LEU A 306 -12.31 7.71 -5.95
C LEU A 306 -13.54 7.07 -6.59
N GLY A 307 -14.26 7.87 -7.38
CA GLY A 307 -15.62 7.52 -7.77
C GLY A 307 -16.51 7.49 -6.53
N GLU A 308 -16.99 6.30 -6.15
CA GLU A 308 -17.91 6.12 -5.02
C GLU A 308 -17.28 5.33 -3.85
N SER A 309 -16.09 4.76 -4.08
CA SER A 309 -15.44 3.75 -3.24
C SER A 309 -14.11 4.26 -2.65
N TRP A 310 -13.77 3.80 -1.45
CA TRP A 310 -12.42 3.94 -0.90
C TRP A 310 -11.47 3.02 -1.67
N ARG A 311 -10.40 3.58 -2.25
CA ARG A 311 -9.41 2.85 -3.05
C ARG A 311 -8.01 3.05 -2.48
N LEU A 312 -7.23 1.98 -2.40
CA LEU A 312 -5.81 2.02 -2.06
C LEU A 312 -5.07 2.70 -3.22
N VAL A 313 -4.61 3.92 -2.99
CA VAL A 313 -3.90 4.74 -3.99
C VAL A 313 -2.38 4.68 -3.83
N GLY A 314 -1.88 4.32 -2.65
CA GLY A 314 -0.45 4.16 -2.43
C GLY A 314 -0.08 3.27 -1.25
N VAL A 315 1.22 3.00 -1.18
CA VAL A 315 1.89 2.16 -0.17
C VAL A 315 3.00 2.99 0.47
N SER A 316 3.01 3.10 1.80
CA SER A 316 3.97 3.92 2.57
C SER A 316 5.41 3.48 2.29
N SER A 317 6.27 4.42 1.90
CA SER A 317 7.63 4.14 1.42
C SER A 317 8.70 4.89 2.21
N TYR A 318 8.65 6.23 2.25
CA TYR A 318 9.66 7.02 2.97
C TYR A 318 9.10 8.35 3.53
N GLY A 319 9.82 8.91 4.50
CA GLY A 319 9.55 10.23 5.09
C GLY A 319 10.78 11.13 5.03
N THR A 320 10.70 12.33 5.64
CA THR A 320 11.80 13.33 5.61
C THR A 320 12.42 13.64 6.96
N THR A 321 11.66 13.46 8.04
CA THR A 321 12.05 13.78 9.42
C THR A 321 11.62 12.63 10.35
N ASN A 322 11.72 12.83 11.67
CA ASN A 322 11.29 11.84 12.67
C ASN A 322 9.79 11.95 12.99
N SER A 323 8.95 12.08 11.96
CA SER A 323 7.48 12.19 12.09
C SER A 323 7.02 13.37 12.97
N ILE A 324 7.70 14.51 12.85
CA ILE A 324 7.34 15.80 13.48
C ILE A 324 6.57 16.69 12.50
N TYR A 325 6.04 17.82 12.96
CA TYR A 325 5.43 18.81 12.05
C TYR A 325 6.43 19.25 10.95
N GLY A 326 5.91 19.47 9.75
CA GLY A 326 6.69 19.68 8.53
C GLY A 326 7.29 18.40 7.93
N ASP A 327 7.01 17.20 8.47
CA ASP A 327 7.39 15.95 7.81
C ASP A 327 6.59 15.72 6.53
N VAL A 328 7.29 15.37 5.45
CA VAL A 328 6.67 14.95 4.18
C VAL A 328 6.66 13.43 4.11
N ALA A 329 5.47 12.81 4.08
CA ALA A 329 5.30 11.38 3.87
C ALA A 329 5.10 11.05 2.39
N VAL A 330 5.82 10.04 1.89
CA VAL A 330 5.79 9.63 0.48
C VAL A 330 5.45 8.16 0.31
N PHE A 331 4.54 7.92 -0.62
CA PHE A 331 3.94 6.62 -0.91
C PHE A 331 4.23 6.23 -2.36
N THR A 332 4.57 4.96 -2.59
CA THR A 332 4.59 4.38 -3.94
C THR A 332 3.15 4.35 -4.48
N ARG A 333 2.87 5.02 -5.61
CA ARG A 333 1.54 5.11 -6.21
C ARG A 333 1.11 3.76 -6.79
N ALA A 334 0.02 3.19 -6.28
CA ALA A 334 -0.45 1.85 -6.64
C ALA A 334 -0.88 1.75 -8.11
N ALA A 335 -1.53 2.78 -8.66
CA ALA A 335 -2.02 2.79 -10.03
C ALA A 335 -0.91 2.71 -11.10
N ASN A 336 0.34 3.09 -10.79
CA ASN A 336 1.48 2.86 -11.69
C ASN A 336 1.85 1.38 -11.84
N HIS A 337 1.47 0.55 -10.87
CA HIS A 337 1.81 -0.86 -10.78
C HIS A 337 0.60 -1.78 -10.91
N ALA A 338 -0.58 -1.23 -11.23
CA ALA A 338 -1.84 -1.97 -11.25
C ALA A 338 -1.78 -3.25 -12.09
N GLU A 339 -1.33 -3.18 -13.34
CA GLU A 339 -1.18 -4.37 -14.21
C GLU A 339 -0.30 -5.46 -13.58
N TRP A 340 0.79 -5.07 -12.92
CA TRP A 340 1.65 -6.00 -12.20
C TRP A 340 0.92 -6.58 -10.98
N ILE A 341 0.20 -5.76 -10.20
CA ILE A 341 -0.54 -6.22 -9.03
C ILE A 341 -1.62 -7.23 -9.41
N PHE A 342 -2.51 -6.88 -10.34
CA PHE A 342 -3.60 -7.77 -10.79
C PHE A 342 -3.06 -9.09 -11.38
N SER A 343 -1.83 -9.13 -11.90
CA SER A 343 -1.22 -10.38 -12.39
C SER A 343 -0.92 -11.43 -11.29
N TYR A 344 -0.99 -11.06 -10.01
CA TYR A 344 -0.83 -11.95 -8.85
C TYR A 344 -2.12 -12.15 -8.04
N LEU A 345 -3.20 -11.42 -8.33
CA LEU A 345 -4.44 -11.54 -7.56
C LEU A 345 -5.24 -12.75 -8.03
N GLU A 346 -5.95 -13.39 -7.09
CA GLU A 346 -6.97 -14.37 -7.42
C GLU A 346 -8.26 -13.68 -7.86
N ALA A 347 -9.06 -14.36 -8.68
CA ALA A 347 -10.37 -13.86 -9.12
C ALA A 347 -11.28 -13.51 -7.92
N TRP A 348 -12.03 -12.42 -8.11
CA TRP A 348 -12.82 -11.69 -7.12
C TRP A 348 -11.97 -11.20 -5.95
N PRO A 349 -10.93 -10.37 -6.20
CA PRO A 349 -9.98 -9.96 -5.18
C PRO A 349 -10.64 -9.19 -4.03
N THR A 350 -11.66 -8.37 -4.30
CA THR A 350 -12.34 -7.57 -3.26
C THR A 350 -13.51 -8.28 -2.58
N ALA A 351 -13.72 -9.57 -2.80
CA ALA A 351 -14.78 -10.34 -2.15
C ALA A 351 -14.20 -11.22 -1.03
N ALA A 352 -14.64 -10.99 0.21
CA ALA A 352 -14.13 -11.70 1.38
C ALA A 352 -14.31 -13.21 1.24
N TRP A 353 -13.27 -14.01 1.52
CA TRP A 353 -13.41 -15.46 1.57
C TRP A 353 -14.18 -15.89 2.82
N SER A 354 -15.13 -16.80 2.65
CA SER A 354 -16.03 -17.24 3.73
C SER A 354 -15.39 -18.19 4.77
N GLY A 355 -14.21 -18.72 4.48
CA GLY A 355 -13.61 -19.83 5.23
C GLY A 355 -13.95 -21.23 4.69
N LEU A 356 -14.73 -21.35 3.61
CA LEU A 356 -15.20 -22.62 3.04
C LEU A 356 -14.99 -22.67 1.52
N ASP A 357 -14.25 -23.67 1.03
CA ASP A 357 -13.99 -23.94 -0.39
C ASP A 357 -13.66 -22.66 -1.18
N SER A 358 -14.30 -22.44 -2.33
CA SER A 358 -14.17 -21.23 -3.16
C SER A 358 -15.26 -20.17 -2.88
N TRP A 359 -15.97 -20.28 -1.74
CA TRP A 359 -17.07 -19.35 -1.42
C TRP A 359 -16.55 -17.99 -0.96
N ARG A 360 -17.07 -16.95 -1.63
CA ARG A 360 -16.88 -15.53 -1.30
C ARG A 360 -18.19 -14.92 -0.81
N THR A 361 -18.05 -13.80 -0.11
CA THR A 361 -19.16 -12.93 0.32
C THR A 361 -18.83 -11.49 -0.06
N SER A 362 -19.77 -10.84 -0.75
CA SER A 362 -19.78 -9.39 -0.99
C SER A 362 -20.92 -8.77 -0.17
N SER A 363 -20.65 -7.61 0.44
CA SER A 363 -21.62 -6.85 1.24
C SER A 363 -22.83 -6.36 0.44
N TRP A 364 -22.67 -6.17 -0.87
CA TRP A 364 -23.71 -5.67 -1.77
C TRP A 364 -24.21 -6.74 -2.74
N PHE A 365 -23.32 -7.56 -3.32
CA PHE A 365 -23.69 -8.54 -4.32
C PHE A 365 -24.26 -9.82 -3.69
N GLY A 366 -23.78 -10.18 -2.48
CA GLY A 366 -24.15 -11.40 -1.76
C GLY A 366 -23.09 -12.50 -1.85
N SER A 367 -23.49 -13.75 -1.58
CA SER A 367 -22.56 -14.90 -1.55
C SER A 367 -22.57 -15.70 -2.85
N PHE A 368 -21.36 -16.05 -3.31
CA PHE A 368 -21.12 -16.80 -4.54
C PHE A 368 -19.85 -17.66 -4.42
N SER A 369 -19.79 -18.78 -5.14
CA SER A 369 -18.59 -19.61 -5.25
C SER A 369 -17.84 -19.28 -6.53
N VAL A 370 -16.53 -19.07 -6.44
CA VAL A 370 -15.67 -18.82 -7.61
C VAL A 370 -15.27 -20.15 -8.25
N ALA A 371 -15.41 -20.23 -9.58
CA ALA A 371 -15.05 -21.39 -10.38
C ALA A 371 -13.96 -21.01 -11.42
N ALA A 372 -13.50 -22.00 -12.19
CA ALA A 372 -12.54 -21.78 -13.26
C ALA A 372 -13.10 -20.88 -14.38
N ASP A 373 -12.18 -20.33 -15.19
CA ASP A 373 -12.49 -19.57 -16.40
C ASP A 373 -13.51 -18.43 -16.17
N ASN A 374 -13.34 -17.67 -15.09
CA ASN A 374 -14.13 -16.50 -14.70
C ASN A 374 -15.65 -16.77 -14.51
N TRP A 375 -16.03 -18.03 -14.24
CA TRP A 375 -17.37 -18.39 -13.80
C TRP A 375 -17.53 -18.23 -12.29
N ILE A 376 -18.74 -17.87 -11.87
CA ILE A 376 -19.20 -17.97 -10.48
C ILE A 376 -20.52 -18.70 -10.39
N PHE A 377 -20.76 -19.34 -9.25
CA PHE A 377 -22.06 -19.85 -8.86
C PHE A 377 -22.61 -19.01 -7.70
N HIS A 378 -23.50 -18.07 -8.00
CA HIS A 378 -24.11 -17.17 -7.03
C HIS A 378 -25.35 -17.82 -6.39
N GLN A 379 -25.53 -17.72 -5.07
CA GLN A 379 -26.60 -18.44 -4.35
C GLN A 379 -28.01 -18.19 -4.92
N GLN A 380 -28.34 -16.95 -5.24
CA GLN A 380 -29.64 -16.61 -5.85
C GLN A 380 -29.62 -16.53 -7.39
N HIS A 381 -28.55 -16.01 -8.02
CA HIS A 381 -28.47 -15.86 -9.47
C HIS A 381 -28.11 -17.13 -10.26
N GLY A 382 -27.55 -18.15 -9.60
CA GLY A 382 -27.02 -19.34 -10.25
C GLY A 382 -25.69 -19.06 -10.97
N TRP A 383 -25.45 -19.74 -12.09
CA TRP A 383 -24.24 -19.59 -12.88
C TRP A 383 -24.18 -18.25 -13.62
N LEU A 384 -23.13 -17.48 -13.35
CA LEU A 384 -22.79 -16.23 -14.02
C LEU A 384 -21.35 -16.30 -14.53
N TYR A 385 -21.06 -15.70 -15.69
CA TYR A 385 -19.71 -15.47 -16.19
C TYR A 385 -19.37 -13.99 -16.06
N ALA A 386 -18.22 -13.68 -15.46
CA ALA A 386 -17.78 -12.31 -15.16
C ALA A 386 -16.42 -12.04 -15.85
N PRO A 387 -16.38 -11.50 -17.08
CA PRO A 387 -15.20 -11.55 -17.95
C PRO A 387 -13.93 -10.96 -17.34
N GLY A 388 -14.05 -9.89 -16.54
CA GLY A 388 -12.93 -9.25 -15.83
C GLY A 388 -12.63 -9.85 -14.44
N GLY A 389 -13.02 -11.10 -14.15
CA GLY A 389 -12.67 -11.79 -12.92
C GLY A 389 -13.27 -11.23 -11.62
N GLY A 390 -14.00 -10.10 -11.67
CA GLY A 390 -14.38 -9.32 -10.48
C GLY A 390 -13.33 -8.30 -10.04
N ASP A 391 -12.34 -8.00 -10.88
CA ASP A 391 -11.22 -7.09 -10.58
C ASP A 391 -11.64 -5.61 -10.54
N ASP A 392 -12.62 -5.23 -11.37
CA ASP A 392 -13.35 -3.97 -11.24
C ASP A 392 -14.83 -4.24 -10.93
N THR A 393 -15.29 -3.72 -9.80
CA THR A 393 -16.66 -3.88 -9.32
C THR A 393 -17.51 -2.62 -9.53
N ASP A 394 -16.91 -1.53 -10.02
CA ASP A 394 -17.64 -0.32 -10.45
C ASP A 394 -18.23 -0.47 -11.87
N ASP A 395 -17.67 -1.37 -12.70
CA ASP A 395 -18.13 -1.74 -14.06
C ASP A 395 -18.41 -3.26 -14.18
N LEU A 396 -19.18 -3.84 -13.24
CA LEU A 396 -19.38 -5.30 -13.20
C LEU A 396 -20.33 -5.81 -14.30
N TRP A 397 -19.74 -6.35 -15.35
CA TRP A 397 -20.43 -7.13 -16.39
C TRP A 397 -20.61 -8.60 -16.00
N LEU A 398 -21.83 -9.11 -16.19
CA LEU A 398 -22.24 -10.48 -15.88
C LEU A 398 -23.02 -11.07 -17.07
N TRP A 399 -22.66 -12.28 -17.50
CA TRP A 399 -23.44 -13.05 -18.46
C TRP A 399 -24.18 -14.20 -17.79
N SER A 400 -25.43 -14.45 -18.20
CA SER A 400 -26.15 -15.68 -17.87
C SER A 400 -26.96 -16.20 -19.05
N ASN A 401 -27.21 -17.51 -19.11
CA ASN A 401 -27.97 -18.13 -20.20
C ASN A 401 -29.42 -17.59 -20.33
N GLN A 402 -30.01 -17.10 -19.24
CA GLN A 402 -31.40 -16.61 -19.19
C GLN A 402 -31.54 -15.11 -19.51
N LEU A 403 -30.55 -14.28 -19.15
CA LEU A 403 -30.60 -12.81 -19.33
C LEU A 403 -29.71 -12.30 -20.48
N GLY A 404 -28.74 -13.10 -20.92
CA GLY A 404 -27.62 -12.63 -21.73
C GLY A 404 -26.68 -11.78 -20.88
N TRP A 405 -26.13 -10.73 -21.49
CA TRP A 405 -25.28 -9.74 -20.81
C TRP A 405 -26.10 -8.75 -19.99
N THR A 406 -25.67 -8.57 -18.74
CA THR A 406 -26.18 -7.60 -17.78
C THR A 406 -25.03 -6.81 -17.14
N TRP A 407 -25.26 -5.54 -16.85
CA TRP A 407 -24.36 -4.67 -16.10
C TRP A 407 -24.94 -4.31 -14.74
N THR A 408 -24.10 -4.21 -13.72
CA THR A 408 -24.43 -3.69 -12.40
C THR A 408 -23.16 -3.15 -11.72
N ASN A 409 -23.32 -2.46 -10.59
CA ASN A 409 -22.23 -2.19 -9.66
C ASN A 409 -22.79 -2.07 -8.23
N GLN A 410 -21.94 -1.75 -7.26
CA GLN A 410 -22.33 -1.66 -5.84
C GLN A 410 -23.51 -0.71 -5.57
N LYS A 411 -23.57 0.45 -6.23
CA LYS A 411 -24.65 1.43 -6.08
C LYS A 411 -25.93 1.05 -6.84
N SER A 412 -25.77 0.41 -7.99
CA SER A 412 -26.90 0.07 -8.86
C SER A 412 -27.61 -1.20 -8.41
N TYR A 413 -26.89 -2.18 -7.83
CA TYR A 413 -27.48 -3.44 -7.40
C TYR A 413 -28.56 -3.20 -6.31
N PRO A 414 -29.76 -3.85 -6.39
CA PRO A 414 -30.13 -4.98 -7.24
C PRO A 414 -30.76 -4.62 -8.60
N TYR A 415 -30.55 -3.40 -9.12
CA TYR A 415 -30.88 -3.05 -10.50
C TYR A 415 -29.75 -3.49 -11.44
N LEU A 416 -30.09 -4.17 -12.53
CA LEU A 416 -29.17 -4.61 -13.56
C LEU A 416 -29.62 -4.10 -14.93
N TYR A 417 -28.73 -3.48 -15.70
CA TYR A 417 -29.02 -3.08 -17.07
C TYR A 417 -28.87 -4.28 -18.00
N SER A 418 -29.92 -4.66 -18.71
CA SER A 418 -29.97 -5.81 -19.61
C SER A 418 -29.74 -5.39 -21.06
N VAL A 419 -28.65 -5.87 -21.67
CA VAL A 419 -28.31 -5.55 -23.08
C VAL A 419 -29.33 -6.15 -24.05
N SER A 420 -29.84 -7.36 -23.74
CA SER A 420 -30.80 -8.07 -24.60
C SER A 420 -32.18 -7.40 -24.66
N LYS A 421 -32.53 -6.60 -23.64
CA LYS A 421 -33.78 -5.82 -23.55
C LYS A 421 -33.60 -4.32 -23.79
N GLY A 422 -32.38 -3.81 -23.67
CA GLY A 422 -32.07 -2.38 -23.76
C GLY A 422 -32.63 -1.55 -22.61
N ASN A 423 -32.80 -2.14 -21.42
CA ASN A 423 -33.43 -1.49 -20.27
C ASN A 423 -32.90 -1.99 -18.92
N TRP A 424 -33.39 -1.38 -17.84
CA TRP A 424 -33.15 -1.83 -16.47
C TRP A 424 -34.12 -2.92 -16.03
N LEU A 425 -33.58 -3.91 -15.32
CA LEU A 425 -34.32 -4.91 -14.56
C LEU A 425 -34.03 -4.71 -13.07
N TYR A 426 -35.03 -4.82 -12.20
CA TYR A 426 -34.81 -4.89 -10.75
C TYR A 426 -34.93 -6.33 -10.26
N PHE A 427 -33.85 -6.87 -9.70
CA PHE A 427 -33.83 -8.22 -9.14
C PHE A 427 -34.51 -8.26 -7.77
N TRP A 428 -35.59 -9.04 -7.66
CA TRP A 428 -36.37 -9.13 -6.43
C TRP A 428 -35.79 -10.20 -5.49
N SER A 429 -34.66 -9.87 -4.86
CA SER A 429 -33.87 -10.80 -4.04
C SER A 429 -34.70 -11.51 -2.96
N ASN A 430 -35.56 -10.80 -2.24
CA ASN A 430 -36.40 -11.36 -1.15
C ASN A 430 -37.40 -12.44 -1.61
N TYR A 431 -37.72 -12.52 -2.91
CA TYR A 431 -38.62 -13.54 -3.48
C TYR A 431 -37.88 -14.55 -4.36
N SER A 432 -36.58 -14.36 -4.58
CA SER A 432 -35.78 -15.15 -5.52
C SER A 432 -34.92 -16.17 -4.79
N ILE A 433 -34.93 -17.40 -5.28
CA ILE A 433 -34.13 -18.52 -4.79
C ILE A 433 -33.38 -19.17 -5.95
N LEU A 434 -32.45 -20.08 -5.64
CA LEU A 434 -31.76 -20.86 -6.66
C LEU A 434 -32.78 -21.58 -7.57
N GLY A 435 -32.64 -21.41 -8.88
CA GLY A 435 -33.56 -21.99 -9.87
C GLY A 435 -34.95 -21.33 -9.93
N ARG A 436 -35.15 -20.17 -9.28
CA ARG A 436 -36.40 -19.40 -9.38
C ARG A 436 -36.17 -17.92 -9.09
N ARG A 437 -35.95 -17.13 -10.14
CA ARG A 437 -35.53 -15.73 -10.06
C ARG A 437 -36.61 -14.78 -10.60
N TYR A 438 -36.91 -13.74 -9.82
CA TYR A 438 -37.88 -12.71 -10.17
C TYR A 438 -37.20 -11.39 -10.52
N PHE A 439 -37.59 -10.80 -11.64
CA PHE A 439 -37.12 -9.49 -12.07
C PHE A 439 -38.29 -8.60 -12.47
N TYR A 440 -38.32 -7.35 -12.03
CA TYR A 440 -39.25 -6.36 -12.56
C TYR A 440 -38.64 -5.65 -13.77
N ASP A 441 -39.40 -5.56 -14.86
CA ASP A 441 -38.97 -4.99 -16.15
C ASP A 441 -39.58 -3.59 -16.34
N PHE A 442 -38.75 -2.55 -16.26
CA PHE A 442 -39.18 -1.15 -16.31
C PHE A 442 -39.60 -0.63 -17.69
N ASN A 443 -39.48 -1.42 -18.76
CA ASN A 443 -39.96 -1.04 -20.09
C ASN A 443 -41.36 -1.61 -20.39
N THR A 444 -41.72 -2.70 -19.70
CA THR A 444 -43.02 -3.37 -19.89
C THR A 444 -43.93 -3.27 -18.67
N ASP A 445 -43.43 -2.74 -17.54
CA ASP A 445 -44.07 -2.71 -16.23
C ASP A 445 -44.52 -4.10 -15.74
N THR A 446 -43.79 -5.17 -16.13
CA THR A 446 -44.14 -6.56 -15.80
C THR A 446 -43.14 -7.26 -14.89
N LEU A 447 -43.63 -8.28 -14.19
CA LEU A 447 -42.80 -9.23 -13.45
C LEU A 447 -42.37 -10.37 -14.38
N LEU A 448 -41.07 -10.54 -14.54
CA LEU A 448 -40.44 -11.67 -15.22
C LEU A 448 -40.09 -12.76 -14.19
N LEU A 449 -40.26 -14.01 -14.60
CA LEU A 449 -39.84 -15.20 -13.87
C LEU A 449 -38.89 -16.01 -14.75
N TYR A 450 -37.73 -16.34 -14.22
CA TYR A 450 -36.76 -17.25 -14.83
C TYR A 450 -36.52 -18.45 -13.91
N GLU A 451 -36.70 -19.65 -14.46
CA GLU A 451 -36.52 -20.95 -13.78
C GLU A 451 -35.38 -21.71 -14.48
#